data_AF-A0A1W6UT44-F1
#
_entry.id   AF-A0A1W6UT44-F1
#
_cell.length_a   1.000
_cell.length_b   1.000
_cell.length_c   1.000
_cell.angle_alpha   90.00
_cell.angle_beta   90.00
_cell.angle_gamma   90.00
#
_symmetry.space_group_name_H-M   'P 1'
#
loop_
_entity.id
_entity.type
_entity.pdbx_description
1 polymer ?
#
loop_
_entity_poly.entity_id
_entity_poly.type
_entity_poly.pdbx_seq_one_letter_code
_entity_poly.pdbx_strand_id
1 'polypeptide(L)'
;MLKFNEIYKSIVMVGFSFIVSFSNFVSASCNQNSVIFTCDLENKGGSLKACFNQAENSMYFVVDENGLKTVYAPRKGKSLDNYKWIDISLEEPEFIPLKFEVNENKNAYFSLTRGGGRLSVVASFVDMIEDENAVEYYCELGTETALDPNVRLKIKHVKPNEFEAWG
;
A
#
# COMPACT_ATOMS: atom_id res chain seq x y z
N MET A 1 9.78 27.38 -71.77
CA MET A 1 9.99 26.14 -71.00
C MET A 1 9.83 26.50 -69.51
N LEU A 2 8.73 26.02 -68.90
CA LEU A 2 8.38 25.89 -67.47
C LEU A 2 8.64 27.10 -66.53
N LYS A 3 7.68 28.03 -66.35
CA LYS A 3 6.61 28.07 -65.30
C LYS A 3 7.07 27.69 -63.88
N PHE A 4 7.44 28.70 -63.09
CA PHE A 4 7.44 28.67 -61.62
C PHE A 4 6.06 29.10 -61.12
N ASN A 5 5.39 28.23 -60.37
CA ASN A 5 4.18 28.57 -59.66
C ASN A 5 4.19 27.86 -58.30
N GLU A 6 3.98 28.65 -57.25
CA GLU A 6 3.18 28.34 -56.05
C GLU A 6 3.51 27.06 -55.25
N ILE A 7 3.84 27.23 -53.97
CA ILE A 7 2.90 26.89 -52.87
C ILE A 7 3.52 27.36 -51.54
N TYR A 8 2.88 28.40 -50.99
CA TYR A 8 2.86 28.75 -49.58
C TYR A 8 2.27 27.59 -48.74
N LYS A 9 2.92 27.23 -47.62
CA LYS A 9 2.30 26.87 -46.32
C LYS A 9 3.41 26.36 -45.38
N SER A 10 3.74 27.16 -44.35
CA SER A 10 3.19 27.01 -42.99
C SER A 10 3.82 25.86 -42.20
N ILE A 11 4.69 26.20 -41.26
CA ILE A 11 4.51 26.03 -39.80
C ILE A 11 5.88 26.21 -39.16
N VAL A 12 6.13 27.48 -38.81
CA VAL A 12 6.83 27.81 -37.58
C VAL A 12 6.02 27.21 -36.44
N MET A 13 6.73 26.76 -35.41
CA MET A 13 6.37 26.83 -34.00
C MET A 13 6.30 25.48 -33.28
N VAL A 14 7.08 25.49 -32.19
CA VAL A 14 7.04 24.58 -31.04
C VAL A 14 7.65 23.21 -31.31
N GLY A 15 8.96 23.14 -31.05
CA GLY A 15 9.58 21.93 -30.52
C GLY A 15 8.78 21.50 -29.29
N PHE A 16 7.81 20.63 -29.52
CA PHE A 16 7.13 19.87 -28.49
C PHE A 16 8.23 18.99 -27.89
N SER A 17 8.82 19.49 -26.81
CA SER A 17 9.46 18.64 -25.81
C SER A 17 8.40 17.63 -25.43
N PHE A 18 8.48 16.44 -26.02
CA PHE A 18 7.88 15.25 -25.46
C PHE A 18 8.56 15.08 -24.10
N ILE A 19 7.98 15.73 -23.09
CA ILE A 19 8.11 15.28 -21.71
C ILE A 19 7.45 13.91 -21.76
N VAL A 20 8.27 12.90 -22.03
CA VAL A 20 7.96 11.53 -21.66
C VAL A 20 7.77 11.61 -20.16
N SER A 21 6.51 11.80 -19.77
CA SER A 21 6.08 11.58 -18.42
C SER A 21 6.29 10.10 -18.22
N PHE A 22 7.50 9.74 -17.79
CA PHE A 22 7.73 8.51 -17.06
C PHE A 22 6.86 8.64 -15.81
N SER A 23 5.58 8.34 -15.97
CA SER A 23 4.80 7.75 -14.90
C SER A 23 5.69 6.63 -14.41
N ASN A 24 6.35 6.86 -13.29
CA ASN A 24 7.05 5.82 -12.56
C ASN A 24 5.95 4.83 -12.16
N PHE A 25 5.59 3.95 -13.10
CA PHE A 25 4.96 2.71 -12.80
C PHE A 25 6.00 2.00 -11.96
N VAL A 26 5.87 2.17 -10.65
CA VAL A 26 6.52 1.30 -9.70
C VAL A 26 6.05 -0.09 -10.10
N SER A 27 6.93 -0.82 -10.79
CA SER A 27 6.81 -2.25 -11.00
C SER A 27 6.95 -2.89 -9.61
N ALA A 28 5.91 -2.75 -8.78
CA ALA A 28 5.88 -3.25 -7.42
C ALA A 28 5.52 -4.74 -7.45
N SER A 29 6.33 -5.52 -8.16
CA SER A 29 6.52 -6.90 -7.74
C SER A 29 7.38 -6.85 -6.47
N CYS A 30 6.91 -7.48 -5.39
CA CYS A 30 7.79 -7.74 -4.27
C CYS A 30 8.98 -8.53 -4.79
N ASN A 31 10.16 -7.92 -4.77
CA ASN A 31 11.39 -8.68 -4.87
C ASN A 31 11.38 -9.67 -3.70
N GLN A 32 11.75 -10.94 -3.89
CA GLN A 32 11.72 -11.94 -2.82
C GLN A 32 12.44 -11.47 -1.55
N ASN A 33 13.55 -10.74 -1.72
CA ASN A 33 14.33 -10.17 -0.61
C ASN A 33 13.66 -8.99 0.11
N SER A 34 12.51 -8.53 -0.39
CA SER A 34 11.72 -7.45 0.22
C SER A 34 10.49 -7.96 0.96
N VAL A 35 10.12 -9.24 0.83
CA VAL A 35 8.95 -9.80 1.52
C VAL A 35 9.26 -9.96 2.99
N ILE A 36 8.42 -9.37 3.84
CA ILE A 36 8.57 -9.37 5.31
C ILE A 36 7.38 -10.00 6.01
N PHE A 37 6.30 -10.28 5.28
CA PHE A 37 5.13 -11.01 5.72
C PHE A 37 4.43 -11.60 4.49
N THR A 38 3.90 -12.80 4.61
CA THR A 38 3.01 -13.42 3.62
C THR A 38 1.98 -14.31 4.30
N CYS A 39 0.85 -14.49 3.65
CA CYS A 39 -0.15 -15.51 3.98
C CYS A 39 -0.95 -15.87 2.72
N ASP A 40 -1.65 -17.00 2.76
CA ASP A 40 -2.64 -17.36 1.76
C ASP A 40 -3.97 -16.68 2.08
N LEU A 41 -4.76 -16.34 1.07
CA LEU A 41 -6.02 -15.61 1.23
C LEU A 41 -7.21 -16.55 1.41
N GLU A 42 -8.04 -16.28 2.42
CA GLU A 42 -9.32 -16.96 2.58
C GLU A 42 -10.22 -16.73 1.36
N ASN A 43 -10.78 -17.80 0.81
CA ASN A 43 -11.83 -17.78 -0.22
C ASN A 43 -11.46 -17.13 -1.57
N LYS A 44 -10.20 -16.76 -1.81
CA LYS A 44 -9.79 -16.00 -3.01
C LYS A 44 -8.65 -16.63 -3.82
N GLY A 45 -8.13 -17.79 -3.42
CA GLY A 45 -7.16 -18.56 -4.20
C GLY A 45 -5.89 -17.77 -4.52
N GLY A 46 -5.36 -17.07 -3.51
CA GLY A 46 -4.37 -16.02 -3.67
C GLY A 46 -3.47 -15.84 -2.47
N SER A 47 -2.61 -14.82 -2.49
CA SER A 47 -1.74 -14.49 -1.34
C SER A 47 -1.70 -12.99 -1.06
N LEU A 48 -1.60 -12.64 0.22
CA LEU A 48 -1.27 -11.30 0.69
C LEU A 48 0.20 -11.27 1.09
N LYS A 49 0.94 -10.29 0.59
CA LYS A 49 2.35 -10.06 0.93
C LYS A 49 2.53 -8.64 1.43
N ALA A 50 3.21 -8.47 2.56
CA ALA A 50 3.75 -7.18 2.96
C ALA A 50 5.24 -7.12 2.62
N CYS A 51 5.65 -6.02 2.01
CA CYS A 51 6.98 -5.87 1.45
C CYS A 51 7.63 -4.57 1.87
N PHE A 52 8.92 -4.62 2.17
CA PHE A 52 9.69 -3.50 2.69
C PHE A 52 10.58 -2.89 1.61
N ASN A 53 10.38 -1.60 1.34
CA ASN A 53 11.28 -0.80 0.53
C ASN A 53 12.33 -0.15 1.43
N GLN A 54 13.56 -0.68 1.38
CA GLN A 54 14.67 -0.17 2.18
C GLN A 54 15.06 1.27 1.83
N ALA A 55 14.99 1.67 0.55
CA ALA A 55 15.42 3.01 0.11
C ALA A 55 14.49 4.10 0.64
N GLU A 56 13.19 3.81 0.74
CA GLU A 56 12.18 4.74 1.22
C GLU A 56 11.83 4.52 2.70
N ASN A 57 12.45 3.51 3.32
CA ASN A 57 12.08 2.99 4.64
C ASN A 57 10.55 2.80 4.75
N SER A 58 9.89 2.27 3.73
CA SER A 58 8.42 2.18 3.65
C SER A 58 7.95 0.74 3.47
N MET A 59 6.69 0.45 3.82
CA MET A 59 6.04 -0.83 3.56
C MET A 59 4.95 -0.67 2.52
N TYR A 60 4.77 -1.65 1.64
CA TYR A 60 3.65 -1.75 0.71
C TYR A 60 3.11 -3.17 0.69
N PHE A 61 1.86 -3.32 0.26
CA PHE A 61 1.16 -4.60 0.27
C PHE A 61 0.81 -5.03 -1.14
N VAL A 62 1.00 -6.30 -1.42
CA VAL A 62 0.65 -6.92 -2.68
C VAL A 62 -0.39 -7.99 -2.41
N VAL A 63 -1.51 -7.89 -3.11
CA VAL A 63 -2.57 -8.91 -3.12
C VAL A 63 -2.55 -9.54 -4.50
N ASP A 64 -2.42 -10.86 -4.57
CA ASP A 64 -2.48 -11.64 -5.81
C ASP A 64 -3.68 -12.59 -5.73
N GLU A 65 -4.70 -12.36 -6.54
CA GLU A 65 -5.96 -13.12 -6.55
C GLU A 65 -6.24 -13.61 -7.96
N ASN A 66 -6.36 -14.92 -8.19
CA ASN A 66 -6.72 -15.47 -9.50
C ASN A 66 -5.87 -14.91 -10.67
N GLY A 67 -4.60 -14.58 -10.43
CA GLY A 67 -3.68 -13.99 -11.41
C GLY A 67 -3.80 -12.47 -11.59
N LEU A 68 -4.70 -11.79 -10.87
CA LEU A 68 -4.77 -10.33 -10.77
C LEU A 68 -3.98 -9.85 -9.56
N LYS A 69 -3.08 -8.90 -9.80
CA LYS A 69 -2.20 -8.33 -8.78
C LYS A 69 -2.56 -6.88 -8.48
N THR A 70 -2.86 -6.59 -7.22
CA THR A 70 -3.10 -5.24 -6.71
C THR A 70 -2.00 -4.84 -5.74
N VAL A 71 -1.56 -3.58 -5.80
CA VAL A 71 -0.52 -3.04 -4.92
C VAL A 71 -1.05 -1.83 -4.15
N TYR A 72 -0.91 -1.86 -2.83
CA TYR A 72 -1.19 -0.76 -1.94
C TYR A 72 0.12 -0.22 -1.39
N ALA A 73 0.56 0.91 -1.94
CA ALA A 73 1.76 1.61 -1.49
C ALA A 73 1.38 2.89 -0.76
N PRO A 74 2.17 3.30 0.24
CA PRO A 74 1.91 4.52 0.95
C PRO A 74 2.24 5.74 0.11
N ARG A 75 1.62 6.87 0.46
CA ARG A 75 1.90 8.16 -0.15
C ARG A 75 3.38 8.52 -0.01
N LYS A 76 3.97 9.06 -1.08
CA LYS A 76 5.38 9.47 -1.13
C LYS A 76 5.75 10.34 0.09
N GLY A 77 6.86 9.98 0.74
CA GLY A 77 7.36 10.67 1.94
C GLY A 77 6.86 10.12 3.27
N LYS A 78 5.98 9.10 3.26
CA LYS A 78 5.54 8.40 4.49
C LYS A 78 6.37 7.13 4.71
N SER A 79 7.51 7.29 5.40
CA SER A 79 8.31 6.15 5.88
C SER A 79 7.61 5.43 7.05
N LEU A 80 8.11 4.24 7.40
CA LEU A 80 7.77 3.44 8.57
C LEU A 80 7.87 4.22 9.88
N ASP A 81 8.72 5.24 9.93
CA ASP A 81 8.89 6.09 11.11
C ASP A 81 7.60 6.86 11.46
N ASN A 82 6.67 6.94 10.52
CA ASN A 82 5.34 7.56 10.69
C ASN A 82 4.22 6.53 10.93
N TYR A 83 4.47 5.24 10.75
CA TYR A 83 3.47 4.21 11.08
C TYR A 83 3.53 3.86 12.56
N LYS A 84 2.34 3.74 13.14
CA LYS A 84 2.14 3.43 14.55
C LYS A 84 1.36 2.13 14.65
N TRP A 85 1.91 1.17 15.39
CA TRP A 85 1.15 0.04 15.93
C TRP A 85 0.36 0.60 17.10
N ILE A 86 -0.96 0.67 16.94
CA ILE A 86 -1.86 1.09 18.02
C ILE A 86 -2.36 -0.21 18.63
N ASP A 87 -1.97 -0.47 19.87
CA ASP A 87 -2.54 -1.57 20.64
C ASP A 87 -3.96 -1.16 21.04
N ILE A 88 -5.00 -1.97 20.82
CA ILE A 88 -6.40 -1.58 21.07
C ILE A 88 -7.16 -2.66 21.86
N SER A 89 -6.59 -3.32 22.89
CA SER A 89 -7.38 -4.05 23.92
C SER A 89 -6.56 -4.59 25.12
N LEU A 90 -7.24 -4.91 26.22
CA LEU A 90 -6.78 -4.97 27.63
C LEU A 90 -6.59 -6.37 28.27
N GLU A 91 -6.75 -7.49 27.56
CA GLU A 91 -6.44 -8.82 28.15
C GLU A 91 -5.64 -9.75 27.23
N GLU A 92 -5.71 -9.60 25.91
CA GLU A 92 -4.72 -10.11 24.95
C GLU A 92 -4.66 -9.13 23.77
N PRO A 93 -3.48 -8.90 23.14
CA PRO A 93 -3.38 -7.94 22.05
C PRO A 93 -4.03 -8.51 20.79
N GLU A 94 -5.34 -8.29 20.61
CA GLU A 94 -6.10 -8.76 19.45
C GLU A 94 -6.07 -7.79 18.26
N PHE A 95 -5.58 -6.57 18.44
CA PHE A 95 -5.61 -5.58 17.37
C PHE A 95 -4.32 -4.81 17.38
N ILE A 96 -3.54 -4.96 16.30
CA ILE A 96 -2.48 -4.02 16.03
C ILE A 96 -2.52 -3.59 14.56
N PRO A 97 -3.37 -2.61 14.22
CA PRO A 97 -3.46 -2.11 12.88
C PRO A 97 -2.33 -1.12 12.57
N LEU A 98 -1.57 -1.42 11.53
CA LEU A 98 -0.81 -0.43 10.77
C LEU A 98 -1.75 0.37 9.90
N LYS A 99 -2.06 1.60 10.29
CA LYS A 99 -2.71 2.59 9.43
C LYS A 99 -1.68 3.25 8.52
N PHE A 100 -1.87 3.21 7.21
CA PHE A 100 -1.07 3.96 6.24
C PHE A 100 -1.94 4.61 5.17
N GLU A 101 -1.63 5.88 4.87
CA GLU A 101 -2.29 6.66 3.82
C GLU A 101 -1.84 6.15 2.45
N VAL A 102 -2.79 5.61 1.66
CA VAL A 102 -2.52 5.15 0.29
C VAL A 102 -2.59 6.33 -0.69
N ASN A 103 -3.65 7.14 -0.57
CA ASN A 103 -3.85 8.38 -1.32
C ASN A 103 -4.78 9.34 -0.55
N GLU A 104 -5.15 10.49 -1.11
CA GLU A 104 -6.04 11.45 -0.42
C GLU A 104 -7.41 10.87 0.01
N ASN A 105 -7.86 9.79 -0.64
CA ASN A 105 -9.21 9.24 -0.47
C ASN A 105 -9.22 7.88 0.23
N LYS A 106 -8.06 7.22 0.44
CA LYS A 106 -8.00 5.86 0.96
C LYS A 106 -6.89 5.66 1.98
N ASN A 107 -7.24 4.96 3.05
CA ASN A 107 -6.31 4.41 4.02
C ASN A 107 -6.30 2.89 3.89
N ALA A 108 -5.17 2.29 4.21
CA ALA A 108 -5.04 0.86 4.36
C ALA A 108 -4.62 0.53 5.80
N TYR A 109 -5.24 -0.50 6.33
CA TYR A 109 -5.11 -0.98 7.69
C TYR A 109 -4.67 -2.43 7.66
N PHE A 110 -3.46 -2.70 8.13
CA PHE A 110 -2.93 -4.05 8.19
C PHE A 110 -2.77 -4.52 9.63
N SER A 111 -3.38 -5.64 9.98
CA SER A 111 -3.36 -6.18 11.34
C SER A 111 -2.88 -7.63 11.35
N LEU A 112 -2.06 -7.97 12.35
CA LEU A 112 -1.70 -9.36 12.66
C LEU A 112 -2.19 -9.71 14.05
N THR A 113 -2.95 -10.79 14.13
CA THR A 113 -3.60 -11.25 15.36
C THR A 113 -3.29 -12.72 15.60
N ARG A 114 -3.67 -13.24 16.77
CA ARG A 114 -3.66 -14.71 16.99
C ARG A 114 -4.62 -15.45 16.06
N GLY A 115 -5.67 -14.78 15.60
CA GLY A 115 -6.63 -15.29 14.61
C GLY A 115 -6.20 -15.08 13.16
N GLY A 116 -4.97 -14.63 12.91
CA GLY A 116 -4.40 -14.49 11.58
C GLY A 116 -4.14 -13.04 11.14
N GLY A 117 -3.78 -12.88 9.86
CA GLY A 117 -3.52 -11.58 9.25
C GLY A 117 -4.70 -11.01 8.46
N ARG A 118 -4.81 -9.68 8.39
CA ARG A 118 -5.85 -8.99 7.61
C ARG A 118 -5.32 -7.69 7.03
N LEU A 119 -5.75 -7.38 5.80
CA LEU A 119 -5.61 -6.06 5.18
C LEU A 119 -7.00 -5.51 4.83
N SER A 120 -7.31 -4.32 5.32
CA SER A 120 -8.52 -3.57 4.99
C SER A 120 -8.17 -2.26 4.30
N VAL A 121 -8.82 -1.95 3.19
CA VAL A 121 -8.68 -0.68 2.46
C VAL A 121 -10.01 0.05 2.47
N VAL A 122 -10.03 1.20 3.12
CA VAL A 122 -11.26 1.99 3.40
C VAL A 122 -11.08 3.44 3.00
N ALA A 123 -12.19 4.19 2.93
CA ALA A 123 -12.13 5.62 2.67
C ALA A 123 -11.30 6.36 3.75
N SER A 124 -10.59 7.42 3.35
CA SER A 124 -9.65 8.14 4.21
C SER A 124 -10.30 8.82 5.43
N PHE A 125 -11.59 9.13 5.32
CA PHE A 125 -12.41 9.78 6.36
C PHE A 125 -13.17 8.78 7.24
N VAL A 126 -13.11 7.48 6.94
CA VAL A 126 -13.73 6.46 7.79
C VAL A 126 -12.71 6.00 8.83
N ASP A 127 -13.09 6.12 10.10
CA ASP A 127 -12.36 5.51 11.19
C ASP A 127 -12.65 4.01 11.25
N MET A 128 -11.60 3.26 11.56
CA MET A 128 -11.56 1.80 11.44
C MET A 128 -12.86 1.16 11.94
N ILE A 129 -13.56 0.48 11.03
CA ILE A 129 -14.43 -0.70 11.22
C ILE A 129 -15.80 -0.59 10.54
N GLU A 130 -16.26 0.57 10.07
CA GLU A 130 -17.60 0.68 9.47
C GLU A 130 -17.62 1.42 8.12
N ASP A 131 -16.93 0.87 7.11
CA ASP A 131 -17.18 1.21 5.71
C ASP A 131 -17.77 0.00 4.99
N GLU A 132 -19.04 0.06 4.60
CA GLU A 132 -19.67 -1.00 3.78
C GLU A 132 -18.95 -1.21 2.44
N ASN A 133 -18.15 -0.22 2.00
CA ASN A 133 -17.35 -0.29 0.78
C ASN A 133 -15.89 -0.67 1.04
N ALA A 134 -15.56 -1.13 2.26
CA ALA A 134 -14.24 -1.63 2.59
C ALA A 134 -13.86 -2.79 1.67
N VAL A 135 -12.64 -2.77 1.16
CA VAL A 135 -12.05 -3.95 0.51
C VAL A 135 -11.24 -4.71 1.55
N GLU A 136 -11.62 -5.96 1.79
CA GLU A 136 -11.04 -6.78 2.83
C GLU A 136 -10.34 -8.03 2.28
N TYR A 137 -9.19 -8.31 2.87
CA TYR A 137 -8.36 -9.47 2.57
C TYR A 137 -8.00 -10.14 3.89
N TYR A 138 -8.44 -11.38 4.05
CA TYR A 138 -8.22 -12.19 5.24
C TYR A 138 -7.22 -13.30 4.92
N CYS A 139 -6.26 -13.51 5.82
CA CYS A 139 -5.32 -14.61 5.73
C CYS A 139 -5.99 -15.91 6.20
N GLU A 140 -5.68 -17.01 5.52
CA GLU A 140 -6.02 -18.34 6.00
C GLU A 140 -5.18 -18.67 7.24
N LEU A 141 -5.87 -19.00 8.34
CA LEU A 141 -5.25 -19.26 9.63
C LEU A 141 -4.15 -20.32 9.55
N GLY A 142 -2.94 -19.97 10.00
CA GLY A 142 -1.79 -20.87 10.06
C GLY A 142 -0.89 -20.81 8.82
N THR A 143 -1.27 -20.03 7.80
CA THR A 143 -0.44 -19.78 6.61
C THR A 143 0.44 -18.53 6.75
N GLU A 144 0.21 -17.74 7.80
CA GLU A 144 0.94 -16.50 8.06
C GLU A 144 2.39 -16.75 8.44
N THR A 145 3.30 -16.08 7.76
CA THR A 145 4.67 -15.95 8.25
C THR A 145 4.74 -14.91 9.35
N ALA A 146 5.66 -15.08 10.31
CA ALA A 146 5.98 -14.02 11.24
C ALA A 146 6.50 -12.77 10.50
N LEU A 147 6.12 -11.58 10.98
CA LEU A 147 6.67 -10.32 10.48
C LEU A 147 8.19 -10.26 10.72
N ASP A 148 8.96 -9.83 9.71
CA ASP A 148 10.41 -9.69 9.83
C ASP A 148 10.80 -8.91 11.10
N PRO A 149 11.63 -9.48 12.00
CA PRO A 149 12.01 -8.84 13.25
C PRO A 149 12.66 -7.47 13.09
N ASN A 150 13.48 -7.27 12.05
CA ASN A 150 14.16 -6.00 11.80
C ASN A 150 13.18 -4.92 11.40
N VAL A 151 12.11 -5.27 10.69
CA VAL A 151 11.04 -4.33 10.38
C VAL A 151 10.16 -4.09 11.60
N ARG A 152 9.82 -5.14 12.36
CA ARG A 152 9.07 -5.02 13.62
C ARG A 152 9.69 -4.01 14.58
N LEU A 153 11.03 -3.98 14.69
CA LEU A 153 11.76 -3.04 15.53
C LEU A 153 11.74 -1.59 15.04
N LYS A 154 11.51 -1.35 13.74
CA LYS A 154 11.41 -0.01 13.16
C LYS A 154 10.05 0.64 13.35
N ILE A 155 9.05 -0.15 13.77
CA ILE A 155 7.69 0.32 13.90
C ILE A 155 7.46 0.87 15.31
N LYS A 156 6.91 2.09 15.38
CA LYS A 156 6.58 2.73 16.65
C LYS A 156 5.36 2.05 17.27
N HIS A 157 5.48 1.63 18.51
CA HIS A 157 4.37 1.12 19.29
C HIS A 157 3.78 2.27 20.10
N VAL A 158 2.47 2.48 19.99
CA VAL A 158 1.73 3.48 20.75
C VAL A 158 0.66 2.74 21.53
N LYS A 159 0.71 2.85 22.87
CA LYS A 159 -0.37 2.34 23.73
C LYS A 159 -1.63 3.19 23.52
N PRO A 160 -2.83 2.62 23.63
CA PRO A 160 -4.08 3.29 23.27
C PRO A 160 -4.48 4.47 24.16
N ASN A 161 -3.63 5.05 25.02
CA ASN A 161 -4.07 6.12 25.93
C ASN A 161 -3.01 7.19 26.24
N GLU A 162 -2.58 7.95 25.23
CA GLU A 162 -2.15 9.36 25.41
C GLU A 162 -2.48 10.28 24.21
N PHE A 163 -2.94 9.77 23.06
CA PHE A 163 -3.11 10.64 21.88
C PHE A 163 -4.41 10.51 21.09
N GLU A 164 -5.13 9.39 21.15
CA GLU A 164 -6.30 9.16 20.29
C GLU A 164 -7.33 8.31 21.07
N ALA A 165 -8.10 8.95 21.96
CA ALA A 165 -9.49 8.51 22.11
C ALA A 165 -10.17 8.92 20.80
N TRP A 166 -10.33 7.94 19.92
CA TRP A 166 -11.01 8.07 18.64
C TRP A 166 -12.43 8.56 18.93
N GLY A 167 -12.70 9.82 18.57
CA GLY A 167 -13.96 10.52 18.81
C GLY A 167 -14.60 10.97 17.52
#